data_AF-A0A3D5MPQ2-F1
#
_entry.id   AF-A0A3D5MPQ2-F1
#
_cell.length_a   1.000
_cell.length_b   1.000
_cell.length_c   1.000
_cell.angle_alpha   90.00
_cell.angle_beta   90.00
_cell.angle_gamma   90.00
#
_symmetry.space_group_name_H-M   'P 1'
#
loop_
_entity.id
_entity.type
_entity.pdbx_description
1 polymer ?
#
loop_
_entity_poly.entity_id
_entity_poly.type
_entity_poly.pdbx_seq_one_letter_code
_entity_poly.pdbx_strand_id
1 'polypeptide(L)'
;GGFLETEGPLRLIEEAGLDIAADDLCLGGRGLAFGAGGGGGGVREGARPGTDAERDAESAAERALAHLASLYLGRVPCPTKHPPERRFTFVCDEAARHGVDGVVFLLQKFCDPHAFDYPELRDRLGSAGYPSLLLEVEQGALSRGQALTRLEAFAEGLREAVEGGRAG
;
A
#
# COMPACT_ATOMS: atom_id res chain seq x y z
N GLY A 1 -17.04 7.10 -11.25
CA GLY A 1 -17.29 5.66 -11.47
C GLY A 1 -16.16 5.06 -12.26
N GLY A 2 -14.94 5.11 -11.72
CA GLY A 2 -13.75 4.56 -12.35
C GLY A 2 -13.59 3.07 -12.06
N PHE A 3 -12.80 2.38 -12.87
CA PHE A 3 -12.44 0.95 -12.70
C PHE A 3 -11.73 0.62 -11.37
N LEU A 4 -11.23 1.64 -10.65
CA LEU A 4 -10.70 1.52 -9.29
C LEU A 4 -11.78 1.75 -8.20
N GLU A 5 -12.94 2.29 -8.57
CA GLU A 5 -14.09 2.55 -7.68
C GLU A 5 -15.16 1.45 -7.80
N THR A 6 -15.13 0.67 -8.88
CA THR A 6 -15.87 -0.59 -9.02
C THR A 6 -14.90 -1.74 -8.78
N GLU A 7 -15.39 -2.88 -8.28
CA GLU A 7 -14.63 -4.07 -7.87
C GLU A 7 -13.94 -4.80 -9.06
N GLY A 8 -13.39 -4.08 -10.03
CA GLY A 8 -12.84 -4.61 -11.28
C GLY A 8 -11.55 -5.42 -11.09
N PRO A 9 -10.44 -4.82 -10.64
CA PRO A 9 -9.15 -5.52 -10.61
C PRO A 9 -9.07 -6.56 -9.49
N LEU A 10 -9.67 -6.31 -8.32
CA LEU A 10 -9.64 -7.26 -7.21
C LEU A 10 -10.47 -8.52 -7.52
N ARG A 11 -11.67 -8.37 -8.09
CA ARG A 11 -12.45 -9.53 -8.54
C ARG A 11 -11.74 -10.30 -9.65
N LEU A 12 -10.99 -9.64 -10.54
CA LEU A 12 -10.22 -10.36 -11.57
C LEU A 12 -9.13 -11.23 -10.97
N ILE A 13 -8.49 -10.77 -9.88
CA ILE A 13 -7.50 -11.55 -9.14
C ILE A 13 -8.20 -12.79 -8.52
N GLU A 14 -9.35 -12.59 -7.87
CA GLU A 14 -10.15 -13.69 -7.29
C GLU A 14 -10.65 -14.68 -8.36
N GLU A 15 -11.13 -14.18 -9.50
CA GLU A 15 -11.59 -14.99 -10.63
C GLU A 15 -10.45 -15.82 -11.25
N ALA A 16 -9.21 -15.33 -11.21
CA ALA A 16 -8.03 -16.09 -11.61
C ALA A 16 -7.63 -17.19 -10.60
N GLY A 17 -8.37 -17.32 -9.49
CA GLY A 17 -8.13 -18.32 -8.45
C GLY A 17 -6.99 -17.95 -7.51
N LEU A 18 -6.80 -16.64 -7.25
CA LEU A 18 -5.88 -16.09 -6.26
C LEU A 18 -6.66 -15.48 -5.09
N ASP A 19 -6.24 -15.75 -3.87
CA ASP A 19 -6.80 -15.12 -2.66
C ASP A 19 -5.99 -13.87 -2.28
N ILE A 20 -6.70 -12.78 -1.97
CA ILE A 20 -6.06 -11.51 -1.59
C ILE A 20 -5.87 -11.47 -0.07
N ALA A 21 -4.63 -11.69 0.39
CA ALA A 21 -4.30 -11.72 1.82
C ALA A 21 -4.15 -10.33 2.46
N ALA A 22 -3.73 -9.33 1.68
CA ALA A 22 -3.54 -7.95 2.10
C ALA A 22 -3.50 -7.01 0.88
N ASP A 23 -3.69 -5.70 1.11
CA ASP A 23 -3.55 -4.69 0.07
C ASP A 23 -2.85 -3.42 0.60
N ASP A 24 -2.05 -2.78 -0.27
CA ASP A 24 -1.42 -1.47 -0.05
C ASP A 24 -2.02 -0.41 -1.00
N LEU A 25 -3.36 -0.37 -1.12
CA LEU A 25 -4.06 0.55 -2.02
C LEU A 25 -4.49 1.84 -1.31
N CYS A 26 -4.46 2.96 -2.03
CA CYS A 26 -4.87 4.27 -1.51
C CYS A 26 -6.32 4.30 -1.03
N LEU A 27 -7.22 3.55 -1.69
CA LEU A 27 -8.63 3.42 -1.33
C LEU A 27 -8.93 2.11 -0.57
N GLY A 28 -7.91 1.29 -0.30
CA GLY A 28 -8.01 0.05 0.46
C GLY A 28 -7.27 0.18 1.80
N GLY A 29 -6.35 -0.73 2.07
CA GLY A 29 -5.62 -0.86 3.34
C GLY A 29 -5.03 0.44 3.89
N ARG A 30 -4.55 1.36 3.02
CA ARG A 30 -3.99 2.65 3.48
C ARG A 30 -5.03 3.59 4.07
N GLY A 31 -6.29 3.50 3.61
CA GLY A 31 -7.36 4.43 4.00
C GLY A 31 -7.79 4.29 5.46
N LEU A 32 -7.62 3.09 6.02
CA LEU A 32 -8.05 2.73 7.37
C LEU A 32 -6.88 2.53 8.35
N ALA A 33 -5.66 2.33 7.85
CA ALA A 33 -4.46 2.06 8.65
C ALA A 33 -3.80 3.34 9.22
N PHE A 34 -4.57 4.15 9.96
CA PHE A 34 -4.02 5.30 10.69
C PHE A 34 -3.05 4.84 11.79
N GLY A 35 -1.83 5.39 11.81
CA GLY A 35 -0.82 5.05 12.80
C GLY A 35 -0.01 3.78 12.52
N ALA A 36 -0.38 2.99 11.50
CA ALA A 36 0.36 1.79 11.09
C ALA A 36 1.70 2.12 10.38
N GLY A 37 1.92 3.38 9.99
CA GLY A 37 3.14 3.81 9.30
C GLY A 37 4.35 4.08 10.19
N GLY A 38 4.29 3.78 11.50
CA GLY A 38 5.44 3.87 12.42
C GLY A 38 6.00 5.28 12.67
N GLY A 39 5.29 6.34 12.26
CA GLY A 39 5.75 7.74 12.36
C GLY A 39 5.40 8.41 13.69
N GLY A 40 6.01 7.95 14.79
CA GLY A 40 5.85 8.57 16.12
C GLY A 40 6.67 9.86 16.28
N GLY A 41 6.30 10.92 15.56
CA GLY A 41 6.88 12.26 15.75
C GLY A 41 6.10 13.04 16.79
N GLY A 42 6.53 12.99 18.06
CA GLY A 42 5.94 13.79 19.14
C GLY A 42 6.15 15.28 18.89
N VAL A 43 5.06 16.04 18.79
CA VAL A 43 5.08 17.51 18.70
C VAL A 43 5.57 18.07 20.03
N ARG A 44 6.65 18.86 20.02
CA ARG A 44 7.16 19.57 21.20
C ARG A 44 6.40 20.88 21.39
N GLU A 45 5.91 21.09 22.60
CA GLU A 45 5.06 22.19 23.02
C GLU A 45 5.86 23.49 23.21
N GLY A 46 5.42 24.59 22.60
CA GLY A 46 5.98 25.93 22.77
C GLY A 46 4.87 26.90 23.17
N ALA A 47 4.81 27.28 24.45
CA ALA A 47 3.70 28.05 25.02
C ALA A 47 3.71 29.53 24.60
N ARG A 48 2.53 30.06 24.21
CA ARG A 48 2.24 31.50 24.04
C ARG A 48 1.34 32.02 25.17
N PRO A 49 1.33 33.34 25.46
CA PRO A 49 0.50 33.90 26.52
C PRO A 49 -0.97 34.16 26.10
N GLY A 50 -1.95 33.63 26.84
CA GLY A 50 -3.42 33.88 26.78
C GLY A 50 -4.08 33.70 28.17
N THR A 51 -5.38 33.92 28.41
CA THR A 51 -6.04 33.72 29.76
C THR A 51 -6.24 32.23 30.12
N ASP A 52 -6.53 31.81 31.36
CA ASP A 52 -6.62 30.36 31.72
C ASP A 52 -7.66 29.58 30.89
N ALA A 53 -8.87 30.11 30.71
CA ALA A 53 -9.90 29.44 29.90
C ALA A 53 -9.56 29.44 28.40
N GLU A 54 -8.95 30.52 27.90
CA GLU A 54 -8.47 30.60 26.52
C GLU A 54 -7.23 29.70 26.32
N ARG A 55 -6.34 29.57 27.30
CA ARG A 55 -5.21 28.64 27.34
C ARG A 55 -5.70 27.20 27.36
N ASP A 56 -6.77 26.89 28.08
CA ASP A 56 -7.32 25.53 28.14
C ASP A 56 -8.00 25.14 26.81
N ALA A 57 -8.70 26.07 26.18
CA ALA A 57 -9.31 25.87 24.86
C ALA A 57 -8.27 25.88 23.72
N GLU A 58 -7.30 26.80 23.77
CA GLU A 58 -6.17 26.89 22.82
C GLU A 58 -5.27 25.67 22.95
N SER A 59 -4.95 25.23 24.17
CA SER A 59 -4.17 24.00 24.38
C SER A 59 -4.96 22.74 24.02
N ALA A 60 -6.30 22.73 24.16
CA ALA A 60 -7.12 21.64 23.61
C ALA A 60 -7.09 21.61 22.07
N ALA A 61 -7.16 22.78 21.43
CA ALA A 61 -7.04 22.91 19.98
C ALA A 61 -5.63 22.53 19.49
N GLU A 62 -4.57 22.92 20.21
CA GLU A 62 -3.18 22.54 19.92
C GLU A 62 -2.97 21.04 20.08
N ARG A 63 -3.51 20.41 21.14
CA ARG A 63 -3.48 18.95 21.31
C ARG A 63 -4.24 18.24 20.19
N ALA A 64 -5.41 18.74 19.80
CA ALA A 64 -6.17 18.19 18.69
C ALA A 64 -5.42 18.32 17.35
N LEU A 65 -4.81 19.48 17.09
CA LEU A 65 -4.01 19.72 15.89
C LEU A 65 -2.75 18.84 15.86
N ALA A 66 -2.04 18.72 16.98
CA ALA A 66 -0.89 17.83 17.11
C ALA A 66 -1.28 16.37 16.88
N HIS A 67 -2.44 15.95 17.41
CA HIS A 67 -2.97 14.61 17.17
C HIS A 67 -3.29 14.40 15.69
N LEU A 68 -4.00 15.32 15.04
CA LEU A 68 -4.25 15.25 13.59
C LEU A 68 -2.94 15.18 12.80
N ALA A 69 -1.97 16.05 13.10
CA ALA A 69 -0.66 16.02 12.46
C ALA A 69 0.01 14.65 12.61
N SER A 70 -0.03 14.05 13.80
CA SER A 70 0.51 12.71 14.03
C SER A 70 -0.21 11.64 13.20
N LEU A 71 -1.53 11.72 13.04
CA LEU A 71 -2.30 10.80 12.21
C LEU A 71 -1.92 10.92 10.73
N TYR A 72 -1.72 12.13 10.21
CA TYR A 72 -1.34 12.35 8.81
C TYR A 72 0.11 11.93 8.53
N LEU A 73 1.03 12.20 9.46
CA LEU A 73 2.45 11.85 9.33
C LEU A 73 2.73 10.36 9.62
N GLY A 74 1.88 9.74 10.43
CA GLY A 74 1.94 8.32 10.79
C GLY A 74 1.14 7.40 9.85
N ARG A 75 0.61 7.90 8.73
CA ARG A 75 -0.04 7.06 7.71
C ARG A 75 0.96 6.09 7.08
N VAL A 76 0.42 5.01 6.51
CA VAL A 76 1.16 4.11 5.63
C VAL A 76 1.94 4.92 4.57
N PRO A 77 3.25 4.66 4.39
CA PRO A 77 4.08 5.43 3.47
C PRO A 77 3.58 5.39 2.02
N CYS A 78 3.21 6.55 1.50
CA CYS A 78 2.79 6.76 0.11
C CYS A 78 4.02 7.05 -0.79
N PRO A 79 4.05 6.62 -2.06
CA PRO A 79 5.15 6.93 -3.00
C PRO A 79 5.48 8.42 -3.14
N THR A 80 4.52 9.29 -2.83
CA THR A 80 4.70 10.75 -2.89
C THR A 80 5.46 11.32 -1.69
N LYS A 81 5.89 10.49 -0.73
CA LYS A 81 6.55 10.92 0.50
C LYS A 81 8.02 10.51 0.53
N HIS A 82 8.87 11.45 0.88
CA HIS A 82 10.30 11.23 1.11
C HIS A 82 10.59 11.05 2.61
N PRO A 83 11.53 10.18 3.00
CA PRO A 83 12.33 9.28 2.15
C PRO A 83 11.55 8.04 1.67
N PRO A 84 11.85 7.51 0.46
CA PRO A 84 11.15 6.36 -0.12
C PRO A 84 11.43 5.06 0.64
N GLU A 85 12.55 4.97 1.34
CA GLU A 85 12.97 3.75 2.05
C GLU A 85 11.91 3.22 3.01
N ARG A 86 11.23 4.11 3.75
CA ARG A 86 10.14 3.73 4.67
C ARG A 86 9.04 2.96 3.95
N ARG A 87 8.76 3.31 2.69
CA ARG A 87 7.76 2.64 1.88
C ARG A 87 8.24 1.28 1.40
N PHE A 88 9.48 1.18 0.93
CA PHE A 88 10.02 -0.08 0.48
C PHE A 88 10.10 -1.10 1.60
N THR A 89 10.57 -0.69 2.78
CA THR A 89 10.54 -1.52 3.99
C THR A 89 9.11 -1.94 4.33
N PHE A 90 8.17 -0.99 4.38
CA PHE A 90 6.78 -1.29 4.72
C PHE A 90 6.17 -2.36 3.79
N VAL A 91 6.30 -2.22 2.47
CA VAL A 91 5.72 -3.18 1.51
C VAL A 91 6.35 -4.56 1.64
N CYS A 92 7.66 -4.65 1.87
CA CYS A 92 8.33 -5.94 2.08
C CYS A 92 7.89 -6.58 3.41
N ASP A 93 7.76 -5.79 4.47
CA ASP A 93 7.29 -6.25 5.78
C ASP A 93 5.84 -6.73 5.74
N GLU A 94 4.97 -6.06 4.96
CA GLU A 94 3.60 -6.50 4.69
C GLU A 94 3.59 -7.88 4.02
N ALA A 95 4.36 -8.05 2.94
CA ALA A 95 4.46 -9.31 2.21
C ALA A 95 4.92 -10.46 3.14
N ALA A 96 5.95 -10.20 3.95
CA ALA A 96 6.46 -11.17 4.92
C ALA A 96 5.46 -11.49 6.03
N ARG A 97 4.80 -10.47 6.60
CA ARG A 97 3.86 -10.65 7.70
C ARG A 97 2.63 -11.47 7.30
N HIS A 98 2.14 -11.26 6.08
CA HIS A 98 0.99 -11.97 5.56
C HIS A 98 1.37 -13.30 4.90
N GLY A 99 2.67 -13.60 4.74
CA GLY A 99 3.14 -14.86 4.15
C GLY A 99 2.61 -15.06 2.74
N VAL A 100 2.60 -14.00 1.93
CA VAL A 100 2.04 -14.05 0.57
C VAL A 100 2.91 -14.88 -0.36
N ASP A 101 2.29 -15.57 -1.32
CA ASP A 101 3.01 -16.32 -2.35
C ASP A 101 3.56 -15.40 -3.47
N GLY A 102 2.96 -14.22 -3.65
CA GLY A 102 3.36 -13.25 -4.65
C GLY A 102 2.66 -11.90 -4.51
N VAL A 103 3.09 -10.91 -5.29
CA VAL A 103 2.59 -9.52 -5.22
C VAL A 103 2.08 -9.04 -6.58
N VAL A 104 0.85 -8.53 -6.63
CA VAL A 104 0.30 -7.91 -7.85
C VAL A 104 0.37 -6.38 -7.73
N PHE A 105 1.15 -5.75 -8.59
CA PHE A 105 1.21 -4.30 -8.74
C PHE A 105 0.10 -3.80 -9.66
N LEU A 106 -0.86 -3.07 -9.11
CA LEU A 106 -1.87 -2.34 -9.88
C LEU A 106 -1.35 -0.92 -10.17
N LEU A 107 -0.66 -0.75 -11.30
CA LEU A 107 -0.11 0.54 -11.69
C LEU A 107 -1.12 1.35 -12.50
N GLN A 108 -1.66 2.42 -11.90
CA GLN A 108 -2.49 3.35 -12.64
C GLN A 108 -1.67 4.04 -13.73
N LYS A 109 -2.20 4.08 -14.96
CA LYS A 109 -1.57 4.84 -16.06
C LYS A 109 -1.31 6.29 -15.64
N PHE A 110 -0.13 6.78 -16.00
CA PHE A 110 0.35 8.13 -15.69
C PHE A 110 0.50 8.44 -14.19
N CYS A 111 0.62 7.41 -13.36
CA CYS A 111 0.94 7.58 -11.95
C CYS A 111 2.45 7.51 -11.73
N ASP A 112 3.16 8.59 -12.09
CA ASP A 112 4.63 8.66 -12.04
C ASP A 112 5.21 8.21 -10.68
N PRO A 113 4.66 8.60 -9.52
CA PRO A 113 5.22 8.17 -8.23
C PRO A 113 5.23 6.64 -8.05
N HIS A 114 4.17 5.95 -8.46
CA HIS A 114 4.12 4.48 -8.37
C HIS A 114 5.00 3.82 -9.45
N ALA A 115 5.12 4.45 -10.62
CA ALA A 115 6.01 3.96 -11.68
C ALA A 115 7.49 4.07 -11.29
N PHE A 116 7.88 5.12 -10.56
CA PHE A 116 9.25 5.28 -10.04
C PHE A 116 9.58 4.28 -8.92
N ASP A 117 8.61 3.94 -8.06
CA ASP A 117 8.81 2.96 -6.99
C ASP A 117 8.91 1.51 -7.50
N TYR A 118 8.21 1.19 -8.60
CA TYR A 118 8.04 -0.19 -9.06
C TYR A 118 9.35 -0.96 -9.29
N PRO A 119 10.38 -0.42 -9.99
CA PRO A 119 11.60 -1.17 -10.25
C PRO A 119 12.29 -1.63 -8.96
N GLU A 120 12.43 -0.74 -7.98
CA GLU A 120 13.08 -1.04 -6.71
C GLU A 120 12.25 -2.04 -5.88
N LEU A 121 10.93 -1.83 -5.80
CA LEU A 121 10.05 -2.75 -5.08
C LEU A 121 10.04 -4.15 -5.69
N ARG A 122 9.97 -4.25 -7.03
CA ARG A 122 10.04 -5.52 -7.75
C ARG A 122 11.33 -6.26 -7.41
N ASP A 123 12.46 -5.57 -7.45
CA ASP A 123 13.77 -6.19 -7.25
C ASP A 123 13.95 -6.62 -5.78
N ARG A 124 13.47 -5.84 -4.81
CA ARG A 124 13.50 -6.19 -3.38
C ARG A 124 12.58 -7.35 -3.04
N LEU A 125 11.34 -7.32 -3.52
CA LEU A 125 10.38 -8.41 -3.32
C LEU A 125 10.88 -9.70 -3.96
N GLY A 126 11.37 -9.64 -5.20
CA GLY A 126 11.97 -10.79 -5.88
C GLY A 126 13.17 -11.35 -5.13
N SER A 127 14.05 -10.49 -4.61
CA SER A 127 15.19 -10.91 -3.77
C SER A 127 14.75 -11.55 -2.45
N ALA A 128 13.59 -11.17 -1.92
CA ALA A 128 12.98 -11.76 -0.73
C ALA A 128 12.15 -13.02 -1.02
N GLY A 129 12.08 -13.48 -2.27
CA GLY A 129 11.33 -14.67 -2.67
C GLY A 129 9.86 -14.43 -3.01
N TYR A 130 9.44 -13.17 -3.16
CA TYR A 130 8.08 -12.80 -3.55
C TYR A 130 8.04 -12.40 -5.02
N PRO A 131 7.71 -13.32 -5.95
CA PRO A 131 7.52 -12.97 -7.36
C PRO A 131 6.38 -11.97 -7.51
N SER A 132 6.45 -11.14 -8.56
CA SER A 132 5.47 -10.06 -8.74
C SER A 132 4.98 -9.91 -10.18
N LEU A 133 3.72 -9.51 -10.32
CA LEU A 133 3.07 -9.21 -11.60
C LEU A 133 2.70 -7.71 -11.66
N LEU A 134 3.08 -7.03 -12.75
CA LEU A 134 2.64 -5.65 -13.02
C LEU A 134 1.41 -5.63 -13.94
N LEU A 135 0.29 -5.14 -13.44
CA LEU A 135 -0.91 -4.84 -14.22
C LEU A 135 -1.10 -3.33 -14.32
N GLU A 136 -1.02 -2.81 -15.54
CA GLU A 136 -1.36 -1.42 -15.81
C GLU A 136 -2.88 -1.24 -15.86
N VAL A 137 -3.42 -0.30 -15.10
CA VAL A 137 -4.85 -0.02 -15.02
C VAL A 137 -5.17 1.37 -15.56
N GLU A 138 -6.20 1.45 -16.41
CA GLU A 138 -6.72 2.68 -16.99
C GLU A 138 -8.21 2.79 -16.69
N GLN A 139 -8.69 4.01 -16.40
CA GLN A 139 -10.12 4.24 -16.19
C GLN A 139 -10.89 3.94 -17.49
N GLY A 140 -11.69 2.87 -17.48
CA GLY A 140 -12.59 2.50 -18.58
C GLY A 140 -11.97 1.64 -19.70
N ALA A 141 -10.70 1.22 -19.59
CA ALA A 141 -10.00 0.59 -20.71
C ALA A 141 -9.12 -0.62 -20.37
N LEU A 142 -9.20 -1.19 -19.16
CA LEU A 142 -8.52 -2.47 -18.93
C LEU A 142 -9.20 -3.55 -19.79
N SER A 143 -8.44 -4.10 -20.76
CA SER A 143 -8.85 -5.29 -21.50
C SER A 143 -8.92 -6.46 -20.51
N ARG A 144 -10.12 -6.69 -19.97
CA ARG A 144 -10.39 -7.73 -18.96
C ARG A 144 -9.79 -9.08 -19.33
N GLY A 145 -9.95 -9.51 -20.59
CA GLY A 145 -9.42 -10.78 -21.06
C GLY A 145 -7.89 -10.86 -20.95
N GLN A 146 -7.18 -9.81 -21.37
CA GLN A 146 -5.72 -9.78 -21.27
C GLN A 146 -5.24 -9.76 -19.82
N ALA A 147 -5.93 -9.03 -18.94
CA ALA A 147 -5.59 -8.99 -17.52
C ALA A 147 -5.80 -10.37 -16.87
N LEU A 148 -6.94 -11.02 -17.15
CA LEU A 148 -7.28 -12.34 -16.61
C LEU A 148 -6.26 -13.39 -17.04
N THR A 149 -5.92 -13.49 -18.32
CA THR A 149 -4.92 -14.46 -18.80
C THR A 149 -3.55 -14.26 -18.15
N ARG A 150 -3.14 -13.02 -17.89
CA ARG A 150 -1.89 -12.73 -17.20
C ARG A 150 -1.95 -13.12 -15.71
N LEU A 151 -3.10 -12.94 -15.07
CA LEU A 151 -3.33 -13.36 -13.70
C LEU A 151 -3.38 -14.88 -13.56
N GLU A 152 -4.04 -15.58 -14.49
CA GLU A 152 -4.09 -17.04 -14.55
C GLU A 152 -2.68 -17.63 -14.71
N ALA A 153 -1.89 -17.11 -15.65
CA ALA A 153 -0.50 -17.53 -15.84
C ALA A 153 0.37 -17.26 -14.62
N PHE A 154 0.13 -16.14 -13.92
CA PHE A 154 0.82 -15.84 -12.67
C PHE A 154 0.42 -16.83 -11.56
N ALA A 155 -0.87 -17.13 -11.43
CA ALA A 155 -1.38 -18.08 -10.45
C ALA A 155 -0.84 -19.50 -10.67
N GLU A 156 -0.74 -19.94 -11.92
CA GLU A 156 -0.11 -21.20 -12.29
C GLU A 156 1.36 -21.24 -11.84
N GLY A 157 2.14 -20.20 -12.18
CA GLY A 157 3.55 -20.12 -11.76
C GLY A 157 3.75 -20.10 -10.23
N LEU A 158 2.84 -19.47 -9.48
CA LEU A 158 2.86 -19.51 -8.02
C LEU A 158 2.62 -20.92 -7.47
N ARG A 159 1.64 -21.64 -8.03
CA ARG A 159 1.33 -23.02 -7.61
C ARG A 159 2.49 -23.95 -7.85
N GLU A 160 3.13 -23.86 -9.02
CA GLU A 160 4.32 -24.64 -9.34
C GLU A 160 5.48 -24.36 -8.37
N ALA A 161 5.71 -23.08 -8.02
CA ALA A 161 6.75 -22.70 -7.06
C ALA A 161 6.47 -23.26 -5.65
N VAL A 162 5.22 -23.19 -5.19
CA VAL A 162 4.80 -23.71 -3.87
C VAL A 162 4.87 -25.23 -3.81
N GLU A 163 4.46 -25.92 -4.88
CA GLU A 163 4.54 -27.39 -4.98
C GLU A 163 5.99 -27.87 -5.07
N GLY A 164 6.83 -27.18 -5.87
CA GLY A 164 8.26 -27.46 -5.99
C GLY A 164 9.03 -27.23 -4.69
N GLY A 165 8.65 -26.22 -3.89
CA GLY A 165 9.24 -25.94 -2.59
C GLY A 165 8.85 -26.91 -1.47
N ARG A 166 7.75 -27.67 -1.61
CA ARG A 166 7.34 -28.73 -0.66
C ARG A 166 7.95 -30.11 -0.97
N ALA A 167 8.58 -30.27 -2.13
CA ALA A 167 9.21 -31.52 -2.57
C ALA A 167 10.73 -31.61 -2.29
N GLY A 168 11.34 -30.53 -1.79
CA GLY A 168 12.76 -30.47 -1.37
C GLY A 168 12.92 -30.41 0.14
#